data_AF-A0ABD2WSN3-F1
#
_entry.id   AF-A0ABD2WSN3-F1
#
_cell.length_a   1.000
_cell.length_b   1.000
_cell.length_c   1.000
_cell.angle_alpha   90.00
_cell.angle_beta   90.00
_cell.angle_gamma   90.00
#
_symmetry.space_group_name_H-M   'P 1'
#
loop_
_entity.id
_entity.type
_entity.pdbx_description
1 polymer ?
#
loop_
_entity_poly.entity_id
_entity_poly.type
_entity_poly.pdbx_seq_one_letter_code
_entity_poly.pdbx_strand_id
1 'polypeptide(L)'
;MFLSVIPRLIGAPPVLEEHLIPEVGVEELRWAYRRMRIGAAHGPDGIPNTALQAAVEACFDSFRRVFTACLREGCFPARCKGSS
;
A
#
# COMPACT_ATOMS: atom_id res chain seq x y z
N MET A 1 15.97 43.02 -26.24
CA MET A 1 16.78 43.60 -25.14
C MET A 1 15.85 43.63 -23.93
N PHE A 2 16.03 42.91 -22.83
CA PHE A 2 17.23 42.50 -22.12
C PHE A 2 17.21 41.01 -21.77
N LEU A 3 18.39 40.41 -21.86
CA LEU A 3 18.74 39.15 -21.22
C LEU A 3 18.83 39.38 -19.71
N SER A 4 18.17 38.56 -18.89
CA SER A 4 18.66 38.29 -17.54
C SER A 4 18.94 36.79 -17.42
N VAL A 5 20.23 36.51 -17.50
CA VAL A 5 20.88 35.26 -17.17
C VAL A 5 20.54 34.90 -15.73
N ILE A 6 19.83 33.79 -15.51
CA ILE A 6 19.65 33.22 -14.17
C ILE A 6 20.97 32.49 -13.83
N PRO A 7 21.62 32.82 -12.70
CA PRO A 7 22.86 32.16 -12.30
C PRO A 7 22.64 30.66 -12.10
N ARG A 8 23.59 29.87 -12.61
CA ARG A 8 23.71 28.43 -12.32
C ARG A 8 23.73 28.20 -10.80
N LEU A 9 22.63 27.69 -10.26
CA LEU A 9 22.66 26.98 -8.99
C LEU A 9 23.20 25.58 -9.26
N ILE A 10 24.51 25.45 -9.03
CA ILE A 10 25.12 24.17 -8.66
C ILE A 10 24.49 23.80 -7.31
N GLY A 11 23.50 22.92 -7.36
CA GLY A 11 22.80 22.38 -6.20
C GLY A 11 22.30 21.00 -6.58
N ALA A 12 22.43 20.05 -5.65
CA ALA A 12 22.26 18.61 -5.84
C ALA A 12 21.07 18.21 -6.74
N PRO A 13 21.13 17.05 -7.43
CA PRO A 13 19.95 16.50 -8.09
C PRO A 13 18.80 16.47 -7.08
N PRO A 14 17.55 16.76 -7.49
CA PRO A 14 16.41 16.59 -6.61
C PRO A 14 16.51 15.17 -6.08
N VAL A 15 16.72 15.05 -4.77
CA VAL A 15 16.63 13.76 -4.09
C VAL A 15 15.26 13.25 -4.50
N LEU A 16 15.21 12.18 -5.29
CA LEU A 16 13.96 11.47 -5.51
C LEU A 16 13.56 11.07 -4.10
N GLU A 17 12.65 11.81 -3.49
CA GLU A 17 12.02 11.39 -2.25
C GLU A 17 11.38 10.06 -2.60
N GLU A 18 12.08 8.96 -2.32
CA GLU A 18 11.50 7.64 -2.24
C GLU A 18 10.33 7.83 -1.28
N HIS A 19 9.12 7.83 -1.83
CA HIS A 19 7.90 8.02 -1.08
C HIS A 19 7.79 6.81 -0.14
N LEU A 20 8.41 6.92 1.03
CA LEU A 20 8.45 5.87 2.03
C LEU A 20 7.02 5.68 2.53
N ILE A 21 6.35 4.66 2.01
CA ILE A 21 5.00 4.32 2.47
C ILE A 21 5.10 4.03 3.99
N PRO A 22 4.40 4.79 4.85
CA PRO A 22 4.45 4.59 6.29
C PRO A 22 3.91 3.20 6.63
N GLU A 23 4.28 2.67 7.79
CA GLU A 23 3.71 1.40 8.23
C GLU A 23 2.21 1.55 8.43
N VAL A 24 1.44 0.57 7.94
CA VAL A 24 -0.03 0.59 8.08
C VAL A 24 -0.40 0.67 9.56
N GLY A 25 -1.28 1.61 9.92
CA GLY A 25 -1.66 1.85 11.29
C GLY A 25 -2.49 0.70 11.88
N VAL A 26 -2.40 0.48 13.19
CA VAL A 26 -3.25 -0.51 13.89
C VAL A 26 -4.73 -0.16 13.71
N GLU A 27 -5.11 1.09 13.98
CA GLU A 27 -6.51 1.51 13.86
C GLU A 27 -6.98 1.54 12.41
N GLU A 28 -6.09 1.88 11.47
CA GLU A 28 -6.38 1.85 10.05
C GLU A 28 -6.71 0.43 9.58
N LEU A 29 -5.87 -0.56 9.93
CA LEU A 29 -6.12 -1.95 9.59
C LEU A 29 -7.40 -2.47 10.27
N ARG A 30 -7.62 -2.13 11.55
CA ARG A 30 -8.87 -2.50 12.26
C ARG A 30 -10.10 -1.95 11.58
N TRP A 31 -10.05 -0.68 11.18
CA TRP A 31 -11.17 -0.03 10.51
C TRP A 31 -11.38 -0.58 9.09
N ALA A 32 -10.31 -0.97 8.40
CA ALA A 32 -10.38 -1.56 7.07
C ALA A 32 -11.06 -2.93 7.07
N TYR A 33 -10.57 -3.91 7.86
CA TYR A 33 -11.12 -5.26 7.80
C TYR A 33 -12.58 -5.31 8.27
N ARG A 34 -12.98 -4.47 9.24
CA ARG A 34 -14.37 -4.40 9.75
C ARG A 34 -15.38 -3.88 8.73
N ARG A 35 -14.95 -3.06 7.78
CA ARG A 35 -15.83 -2.52 6.73
C ARG A 35 -15.88 -3.40 5.48
N MET A 36 -15.10 -4.48 5.44
CA MET A 36 -15.17 -5.41 4.33
C MET A 36 -16.57 -6.03 4.27
N ARG A 37 -17.23 -5.88 3.13
CA ARG A 37 -18.58 -6.41 2.92
C ARG A 37 -18.52 -7.93 2.81
N ILE A 38 -19.08 -8.61 3.79
CA ILE A 38 -19.27 -10.06 3.78
C ILE A 38 -20.32 -10.43 2.73
N GLY A 39 -20.12 -11.53 1.99
CA GLY A 39 -21.02 -11.99 0.94
C GLY A 39 -20.92 -11.21 -0.39
N ALA A 40 -19.92 -10.35 -0.55
CA ALA A 40 -19.54 -9.83 -1.86
C ALA A 40 -18.90 -10.95 -2.72
N ALA A 41 -18.97 -10.80 -4.04
CA ALA A 41 -18.23 -11.68 -4.95
C ALA A 41 -16.74 -11.67 -4.59
N HIS A 42 -16.10 -12.85 -4.65
CA HIS A 42 -14.69 -12.96 -4.31
C HIS A 42 -13.87 -12.19 -5.35
N GLY A 43 -12.73 -11.68 -4.90
CA GLY A 43 -11.74 -11.14 -5.82
C GLY A 43 -11.27 -12.21 -6.82
N PRO A 44 -10.49 -11.81 -7.82
CA PRO A 44 -9.83 -12.73 -8.74
C PRO A 44 -8.84 -13.69 -8.04
N ASP A 45 -8.48 -13.41 -6.78
CA ASP A 45 -7.73 -14.31 -5.90
C ASP A 45 -8.57 -15.49 -5.37
N GLY A 46 -9.88 -15.45 -5.51
CA GLY A 46 -10.83 -16.43 -5.00
C GLY A 46 -10.99 -16.42 -3.48
N ILE A 47 -10.35 -15.49 -2.76
CA ILE A 47 -10.33 -15.46 -1.29
C ILE A 47 -11.60 -14.73 -0.82
N PRO A 48 -12.46 -15.37 -0.01
CA PRO A 48 -13.62 -14.70 0.56
C PRO A 48 -13.18 -13.66 1.61
N ASN A 49 -13.92 -12.54 1.68
CA ASN A 49 -13.68 -11.52 2.70
C ASN A 49 -13.74 -12.06 4.14
N THR A 50 -14.54 -13.09 4.40
CA THR A 50 -14.61 -13.75 5.71
C THR A 50 -13.31 -14.46 6.08
N ALA A 51 -12.65 -15.11 5.12
CA ALA A 51 -11.34 -15.73 5.37
C ALA A 51 -10.28 -14.66 5.61
N LEU A 52 -10.33 -13.53 4.89
CA LEU A 52 -9.40 -12.44 5.11
C LEU A 52 -9.59 -11.80 6.49
N GLN A 53 -10.83 -11.54 6.90
CA GLN A 53 -11.14 -11.04 8.25
C GLN A 53 -10.63 -12.00 9.33
N ALA A 54 -10.91 -13.31 9.19
CA ALA A 54 -10.44 -14.32 10.13
C ALA A 54 -8.90 -14.36 10.21
N ALA A 55 -8.20 -14.23 9.08
CA ALA A 55 -6.75 -14.16 9.05
C ALA A 55 -6.23 -12.91 9.79
N VAL A 56 -6.81 -11.74 9.51
CA VAL A 56 -6.42 -10.49 10.19
C VAL A 56 -6.66 -10.56 11.70
N GLU A 57 -7.74 -11.19 12.14
CA GLU A 57 -8.02 -11.39 13.57
C GLU A 57 -7.04 -12.36 14.23
N ALA A 58 -6.68 -13.45 13.54
CA ALA A 58 -5.78 -14.47 14.07
C ALA A 58 -4.30 -14.04 14.08
N CYS A 59 -3.86 -13.22 13.11
CA CYS A 59 -2.46 -12.85 12.95
C CYS A 59 -2.24 -11.35 12.65
N PHE A 60 -2.95 -10.48 13.37
CA PHE A 60 -3.01 -9.04 13.13
C PHE A 60 -1.65 -8.36 12.86
N ASP A 61 -0.68 -8.49 13.76
CA ASP A 61 0.61 -7.81 13.62
C ASP A 61 1.43 -8.35 12.44
N SER A 62 1.43 -9.68 12.26
CA SER A 62 2.09 -10.33 11.14
C SER A 62 1.48 -9.91 9.82
N PHE A 63 0.14 -9.88 9.73
CA PHE A 63 -0.60 -9.42 8.57
C PHE A 63 -0.25 -7.97 8.24
N ARG A 64 -0.28 -7.07 9.24
CA ARG A 64 0.04 -5.65 9.09
C ARG A 64 1.45 -5.42 8.53
N ARG A 65 2.44 -6.18 9.03
CA ARG A 65 3.83 -6.11 8.56
C ARG A 65 3.98 -6.59 7.12
N VAL A 66 3.41 -7.75 6.81
CA VAL A 66 3.45 -8.31 5.44
C VAL A 66 2.74 -7.38 4.46
N PHE A 67 1.56 -6.88 4.82
CA PHE A 67 0.80 -5.96 3.98
C PHE A 67 1.56 -4.64 3.74
N THR A 68 2.21 -4.09 4.77
CA THR A 68 3.09 -2.92 4.62
C THR A 68 4.26 -3.22 3.69
N ALA A 69 4.91 -4.38 3.83
CA ALA A 69 6.02 -4.77 2.96
C ALA A 69 5.56 -4.89 1.50
N CYS A 70 4.41 -5.52 1.24
CA CYS A 70 3.81 -5.58 -0.09
C CYS A 70 3.56 -4.20 -0.70
N LEU A 71 3.06 -3.25 0.11
CA LEU A 71 2.85 -1.87 -0.36
C LEU A 71 4.16 -1.19 -0.73
N ARG A 72 5.20 -1.32 0.11
CA ARG A 72 6.52 -0.71 -0.10
C ARG A 72 7.25 -1.29 -1.31
N GLU A 73 7.20 -2.61 -1.47
CA GLU A 73 7.94 -3.33 -2.51
C GLU A 73 7.16 -3.46 -3.81
N GLY A 74 5.87 -3.08 -3.82
CA GLY A 74 4.97 -3.28 -4.96
C GLY A 74 4.72 -4.76 -5.30
N CYS A 75 5.12 -5.67 -4.40
CA CYS A 75 5.08 -7.11 -4.61
C CYS A 75 3.89 -7.70 -3.87
N PHE A 76 2.83 -8.01 -4.62
CA PHE A 76 1.72 -8.80 -4.13
C PHE A 76 1.84 -10.24 -4.67
N PRO A 77 1.33 -11.26 -3.95
CA PRO A 77 1.26 -12.61 -4.49
C PRO A 77 0.62 -12.58 -5.89
N ALA A 78 1.16 -13.35 -6.84
CA ALA A 78 0.76 -13.30 -8.26
C ALA A 78 -0.76 -13.51 -8.51
N ARG A 79 -1.49 -14.01 -7.52
CA ARG A 79 -2.94 -14.24 -7.51
C ARG A 79 -3.76 -12.95 -7.29
N CYS A 80 -3.12 -11.88 -6.81
CA CYS A 80 -3.73 -10.59 -6.52
C CYS A 80 -3.66 -9.66 -7.75
N LYS A 81 -4.14 -10.10 -8.91
CA LYS A 81 -4.20 -9.23 -10.09
C LYS A 81 -5.54 -8.49 -10.10
N GLY A 82 -5.52 -7.16 -10.00
CA GLY A 82 -6.73 -6.36 -10.12
C GLY A 82 -7.44 -6.63 -11.45
N SER A 83 -8.74 -6.90 -11.40
CA SER A 83 -9.59 -6.90 -12.59
C SER A 83 -9.73 -5.46 -13.07
N SER A 84 -8.85 -5.05 -13.99
CA SER A 84 -9.06 -3.88 -14.85
C SER A 84 -10.19 -4.15 -15.84
#